data_AF-A0A914YXR3-F1
#
_entry.id   AF-A0A914YXR3-F1
#
_cell.length_a   1.000
_cell.length_b   1.000
_cell.length_c   1.000
_cell.angle_alpha   90.00
_cell.angle_beta   90.00
_cell.angle_gamma   90.00
#
_symmetry.space_group_name_H-M   'P 1'
#
loop_
_entity.id
_entity.type
_entity.pdbx_description
1 polymer ?
#
loop_
_entity_poly.entity_id
_entity_poly.type
_entity_poly.pdbx_seq_one_letter_code
_entity_poly.pdbx_strand_id
1 'polypeptide(L)'
;MEIGEICVPLKDLTQLHTKKEVRIVEELKFKTNAKKVGKISITTAIQNKVLTVGIIKVDDLPKWGIIGAPDVCVRVKIFQEGAKESIQVKHSRVIKSTCSAVYKESIAFLIQAKPADLTKTQVTVSVHDTSRSATGDDIIGSVFLGPHSIDKSEGEQWKNTIEHLGKEYKGSHNLKPPSINNHNPEVHVSETHSDSEE
;
A
#
# COMPACT_ATOMS: atom_id res chain seq x y z
N MET A 1 -21.34 1.40 20.52
CA MET A 1 -19.88 1.40 20.71
C MET A 1 -19.36 0.20 19.94
N GLU A 2 -18.65 0.43 18.84
CA GLU A 2 -18.05 -0.63 18.03
C GLU A 2 -16.66 -0.92 18.60
N ILE A 3 -16.38 -2.18 18.97
CA ILE A 3 -15.13 -2.57 19.64
C ILE A 3 -14.04 -2.93 18.61
N GLY A 4 -14.44 -3.42 17.44
CA GLY A 4 -13.54 -3.79 16.34
C GLY A 4 -14.22 -4.81 15.43
N GLU A 5 -13.52 -5.20 14.37
CA GLU A 5 -13.97 -6.29 13.50
C GLU A 5 -12.84 -7.25 13.15
N ILE A 6 -13.24 -8.46 12.72
CA ILE A 6 -12.36 -9.49 12.18
C ILE A 6 -12.98 -9.92 10.85
N CYS A 7 -12.15 -10.03 9.80
CA CYS A 7 -12.56 -10.53 8.50
C CYS A 7 -11.67 -11.70 8.10
N VAL A 8 -12.25 -12.91 8.11
CA VAL A 8 -11.53 -14.13 7.73
C VAL A 8 -12.02 -14.60 6.36
N PRO A 9 -11.18 -14.58 5.31
CA PRO A 9 -11.57 -15.10 4.01
C PRO A 9 -11.69 -16.63 4.07
N LEU A 10 -12.90 -17.15 3.89
CA LEU A 10 -13.15 -18.60 3.99
C LEU A 10 -12.35 -19.44 2.97
N LYS A 11 -11.96 -18.83 1.84
CA LYS A 11 -11.13 -19.47 0.82
C LYS A 11 -9.74 -19.89 1.32
N ASP A 12 -9.22 -19.21 2.35
CA ASP A 12 -7.88 -19.43 2.89
C ASP A 12 -7.90 -20.48 4.01
N LEU A 13 -9.09 -20.91 4.44
CA LEU A 13 -9.29 -21.92 5.47
C LEU A 13 -9.53 -23.30 4.83
N THR A 14 -8.50 -23.84 4.17
CA THR A 14 -8.56 -25.15 3.49
C THR A 14 -8.99 -26.30 4.42
N GLN A 15 -8.78 -26.14 5.74
CA GLN A 15 -9.15 -27.10 6.77
C GLN A 15 -10.66 -27.11 7.10
N LEU A 16 -11.46 -26.14 6.63
CA LEU A 16 -12.92 -26.14 6.84
C LEU A 16 -13.61 -27.37 6.24
N HIS A 17 -13.00 -27.99 5.22
CA HIS A 17 -13.51 -29.22 4.61
C HIS A 17 -13.23 -30.48 5.46
N THR A 18 -12.45 -30.34 6.52
CA THR A 18 -12.14 -31.43 7.45
C THR A 18 -13.05 -31.31 8.68
N LYS A 19 -13.49 -32.45 9.26
CA LYS A 19 -14.27 -32.45 10.52
C LYS A 19 -13.44 -32.07 11.77
N LYS A 20 -12.32 -31.38 11.59
CA LYS A 20 -11.42 -30.96 12.67
C LYS A 20 -11.79 -29.57 13.15
N GLU A 21 -11.55 -29.30 14.43
CA GLU A 21 -11.68 -27.96 14.99
C GLU A 21 -10.60 -27.04 14.39
N VAL A 22 -11.01 -25.86 13.92
CA VAL A 22 -10.13 -24.82 13.40
C VAL A 22 -10.17 -23.64 14.36
N ARG A 23 -9.04 -23.35 15.01
CA ARG A 23 -8.91 -22.22 15.93
C ARG A 23 -8.31 -21.03 15.19
N ILE A 24 -9.07 -19.93 15.10
CA ILE A 24 -8.62 -18.67 14.51
C ILE A 24 -8.33 -17.69 15.65
N VAL A 25 -7.09 -17.21 15.72
CA VAL A 25 -6.67 -16.18 16.67
C VAL A 25 -6.26 -14.96 15.85
N GLU A 26 -7.14 -13.97 15.78
CA GLU A 26 -6.87 -12.68 15.15
C GLU A 26 -7.06 -11.54 16.14
N GLU A 27 -6.22 -10.52 16.02
CA GLU A 27 -6.42 -9.27 16.76
C GLU A 27 -7.58 -8.47 16.16
N LEU A 28 -8.40 -7.87 17.02
CA LEU A 28 -9.50 -7.01 16.59
C LEU A 28 -8.93 -5.81 15.81
N LYS A 29 -9.27 -5.72 14.53
CA LYS A 29 -8.89 -4.58 13.71
C LYS A 29 -9.85 -3.43 14.01
N PHE A 30 -9.30 -2.30 14.44
CA PHE A 30 -10.08 -1.08 14.62
C PHE A 30 -10.47 -0.52 13.25
N LYS A 31 -11.72 -0.75 12.87
CA LYS A 31 -12.32 -0.09 11.71
C LYS A 31 -12.46 1.40 12.00
N THR A 32 -11.69 2.23 11.31
CA THR A 32 -11.99 3.66 11.29
C THR A 32 -13.17 3.87 10.33
N ASN A 33 -14.31 4.32 10.85
CA ASN A 33 -15.40 4.89 10.05
C ASN A 33 -14.99 6.24 9.38
N ALA A 34 -13.69 6.56 9.39
CA ALA A 34 -13.17 7.77 8.80
C ALA A 34 -13.20 7.63 7.28
N LYS A 35 -14.07 8.40 6.63
CA LYS A 35 -14.10 8.57 5.17
C LYS A 35 -12.76 9.07 4.60
N LYS A 36 -11.82 9.50 5.44
CA LYS A 36 -10.49 10.02 5.09
C LYS A 36 -9.44 9.42 6.02
N VAL A 37 -8.45 8.74 5.46
CA VAL A 37 -7.33 8.10 6.19
C VAL A 37 -5.99 8.81 5.96
N GLY A 38 -6.05 10.13 5.72
CA GLY A 38 -4.91 11.01 5.51
C GLY A 38 -4.68 11.40 4.06
N LYS A 39 -3.55 12.06 3.81
CA LYS A 39 -3.15 12.57 2.49
C LYS A 39 -1.66 12.34 2.27
N ILE A 40 -1.27 12.01 1.05
CA ILE A 40 0.13 11.87 0.65
C ILE A 40 0.48 12.87 -0.44
N SER A 41 1.67 13.46 -0.38
CA SER A 41 2.24 14.31 -1.43
C SER A 41 3.43 13.60 -2.04
N ILE A 42 3.39 13.39 -3.36
CA ILE A 42 4.43 12.68 -4.12
C ILE A 42 4.81 13.44 -5.38
N THR A 43 6.01 13.15 -5.90
CA THR A 43 6.42 13.51 -7.24
C THR A 43 6.59 12.28 -8.12
N THR A 44 6.40 12.43 -9.42
CA THR A 44 6.64 11.40 -10.42
C THR A 44 7.40 11.99 -11.60
N ALA A 45 8.44 11.28 -12.05
CA ALA A 45 9.21 11.63 -13.23
C ALA A 45 9.66 10.35 -13.95
N ILE A 46 9.60 10.34 -15.28
CA ILE A 46 10.12 9.23 -16.09
C ILE A 46 11.28 9.72 -16.94
N GLN A 47 12.45 9.11 -16.79
CA GLN A 47 13.63 9.42 -17.58
C GLN A 47 14.36 8.12 -17.92
N ASN A 48 14.72 7.93 -19.20
CA ASN A 48 15.55 6.81 -19.67
C ASN A 48 15.12 5.42 -19.13
N LYS A 49 13.82 5.09 -19.21
CA LYS A 49 13.24 3.83 -18.69
C LYS A 49 13.25 3.69 -17.16
N VAL A 50 13.45 4.79 -16.44
CA VAL A 50 13.38 4.85 -14.98
C VAL A 50 12.20 5.71 -14.57
N LEU A 51 11.28 5.14 -13.80
CA LEU A 51 10.25 5.89 -13.08
C LEU A 51 10.80 6.22 -11.68
N THR A 52 10.85 7.50 -11.37
CA THR A 52 11.20 7.99 -10.03
C THR A 52 9.95 8.48 -9.33
N VAL A 53 9.70 7.96 -8.13
CA VAL A 53 8.62 8.40 -7.24
C VAL A 53 9.25 9.10 -6.03
N GLY A 54 9.10 10.41 -5.96
CA GLY A 54 9.55 11.21 -4.81
C GLY A 54 8.48 11.23 -3.72
N ILE A 55 8.82 10.81 -2.52
CA ILE A 55 7.94 10.82 -1.35
C ILE A 55 8.23 12.11 -0.57
N ILE A 56 7.31 13.06 -0.65
CA ILE A 56 7.49 14.38 -0.01
C ILE A 56 7.07 14.27 1.44
N LYS A 57 5.78 14.02 1.67
CA LYS A 57 5.19 13.96 2.99
C LYS A 57 3.85 13.23 3.00
N VAL A 58 3.50 12.75 4.18
CA VAL A 58 2.19 12.21 4.54
C VAL A 58 1.63 13.07 5.66
N ASP A 59 0.37 13.47 5.57
CA ASP A 59 -0.32 14.31 6.55
C ASP A 59 -1.65 13.65 6.96
N ASP A 60 -2.20 14.12 8.09
CA ASP A 60 -3.55 13.78 8.56
C ASP A 60 -3.81 12.27 8.77
N LEU A 61 -2.78 11.51 9.15
CA LEU A 61 -2.95 10.09 9.45
C LEU A 61 -3.77 9.88 10.72
N PRO A 62 -4.59 8.81 10.78
CA PRO A 62 -5.37 8.47 11.96
C PRO A 62 -4.46 8.23 13.18
N LYS A 63 -4.93 8.69 14.35
CA LYS A 63 -4.37 8.36 15.66
C LYS A 63 -5.24 7.30 16.30
N TRP A 64 -4.65 6.16 16.68
CA TRP A 64 -5.37 4.94 17.07
C TRP A 64 -5.85 4.93 18.53
N GLY A 65 -6.31 6.07 19.02
CA GLY A 65 -6.75 6.22 20.41
C GLY A 65 -5.64 5.85 21.40
N ILE A 66 -5.84 4.77 22.15
CA ILE A 66 -4.96 4.28 23.21
C ILE A 66 -3.57 3.86 22.67
N ILE A 67 -3.52 3.35 21.43
CA ILE A 67 -2.27 2.87 20.79
C ILE A 67 -1.36 4.05 20.38
N GLY A 68 -1.93 5.25 20.24
CA GLY A 68 -1.17 6.45 19.89
C GLY A 68 -0.99 6.66 18.38
N ALA A 69 0.08 7.35 18.01
CA ALA A 69 0.40 7.67 16.61
C ALA A 69 1.14 6.51 15.92
N PRO A 70 0.95 6.29 14.61
CA PRO A 70 1.53 5.15 13.89
C PRO A 70 3.04 5.28 13.67
N ASP A 71 3.69 4.13 13.39
CA ASP A 71 5.04 4.09 12.82
C ASP A 71 4.93 4.01 11.29
N VAL A 72 5.21 5.13 10.62
CA VAL A 72 4.83 5.34 9.22
C VAL A 72 5.90 4.82 8.27
N CYS A 73 5.50 3.93 7.36
CA CYS A 73 6.29 3.48 6.21
C CYS A 73 5.50 3.66 4.91
N VAL A 74 6.14 4.15 3.85
CA VAL A 74 5.52 4.28 2.53
C VAL A 74 6.07 3.20 1.61
N ARG A 75 5.19 2.40 1.03
CA ARG A 75 5.51 1.36 0.05
C ARG A 75 5.04 1.78 -1.33
N VAL A 76 5.90 1.64 -2.33
CA VAL A 76 5.58 1.89 -3.73
C VAL A 76 5.66 0.56 -4.47
N LYS A 77 4.56 0.17 -5.11
CA LYS A 77 4.41 -1.04 -5.92
C LYS A 77 4.13 -0.62 -7.36
N ILE A 78 4.93 -1.13 -8.29
CA ILE A 78 4.76 -0.93 -9.74
C ILE A 78 4.37 -2.27 -10.35
N PHE A 79 3.35 -2.26 -11.21
CA PHE A 79 2.97 -3.40 -12.03
C PHE A 79 2.99 -3.04 -13.52
N GLN A 80 3.70 -3.86 -14.31
CA GLN A 80 3.70 -3.80 -15.78
C GLN A 80 3.52 -5.20 -16.35
N GLU A 81 2.43 -5.38 -17.09
CA GLU A 81 2.16 -6.62 -17.82
C GLU A 81 3.25 -6.85 -18.89
N GLY A 82 3.86 -8.04 -18.91
CA GLY A 82 4.88 -8.41 -19.89
C GLY A 82 6.32 -8.02 -19.56
N ALA A 83 6.59 -7.38 -18.41
CA ALA A 83 7.96 -7.18 -17.91
C ALA A 83 8.51 -8.47 -17.25
N LYS A 84 9.84 -8.68 -17.32
CA LYS A 84 10.52 -9.85 -16.72
C LYS A 84 10.23 -9.99 -15.21
N GLU A 85 10.09 -8.87 -14.53
CA GLU A 85 9.50 -8.75 -13.19
C GLU A 85 8.26 -7.89 -13.33
N SER A 86 7.09 -8.54 -13.40
CA SER A 86 5.82 -7.84 -13.59
C SER A 86 5.46 -6.98 -12.39
N ILE A 87 5.99 -7.28 -11.20
CA ILE A 87 5.76 -6.56 -9.94
C ILE A 87 7.11 -6.14 -9.36
N GLN A 88 7.28 -4.85 -9.08
CA GLN A 88 8.39 -4.32 -8.30
C GLN A 88 7.85 -3.60 -7.06
N VAL A 89 8.44 -3.86 -5.89
CA VAL A 89 8.03 -3.25 -4.63
C VAL A 89 9.26 -2.68 -3.93
N LYS A 90 9.18 -1.43 -3.49
CA LYS A 90 10.21 -0.77 -2.66
C LYS A 90 9.53 0.05 -1.57
N HIS A 91 10.23 0.29 -0.47
CA HIS A 91 9.70 1.04 0.68
C HIS A 91 10.63 2.16 1.10
N SER A 92 10.06 3.18 1.75
CA SER A 92 10.78 4.26 2.41
C SER A 92 11.37 3.79 3.74
N ARG A 93 12.15 4.65 4.40
CA ARG A 93 12.43 4.46 5.83
C ARG A 93 11.14 4.45 6.67
N VAL A 94 11.24 4.03 7.92
CA VAL A 94 10.16 4.16 8.92
C VAL A 94 10.33 5.47 9.69
N ILE A 95 9.25 6.24 9.86
CA ILE A 95 9.22 7.41 10.76
C ILE A 95 8.26 7.10 11.91
N LYS A 96 8.81 7.02 13.12
CA LYS A 96 8.09 6.51 14.29
C LYS A 96 7.13 7.54 14.89
N SER A 97 6.06 7.03 15.49
CA SER A 97 5.09 7.74 16.33
C SER A 97 4.66 9.10 15.78
N THR A 98 4.17 9.14 14.54
CA THR A 98 3.75 10.40 13.92
C THR A 98 2.49 10.27 13.08
N CYS A 99 1.61 11.27 13.16
CA CYS A 99 0.47 11.41 12.24
C CYS A 99 0.84 12.24 10.98
N SER A 100 2.08 12.75 10.90
CA SER A 100 2.58 13.52 9.77
C SER A 100 4.07 13.27 9.57
N ALA A 101 4.43 12.68 8.44
CA ALA A 101 5.77 12.18 8.16
C ALA A 101 6.35 12.89 6.94
N VAL A 102 7.61 13.34 7.02
CA VAL A 102 8.32 14.00 5.91
C VAL A 102 9.49 13.11 5.48
N TYR A 103 9.47 12.63 4.23
CA TYR A 103 10.43 11.65 3.74
C TYR A 103 11.59 12.31 2.99
N LYS A 104 11.33 13.23 2.05
CA LYS A 104 12.37 13.78 1.15
C LYS A 104 13.22 12.67 0.52
N GLU A 105 12.59 11.53 0.24
CA GLU A 105 13.22 10.35 -0.36
C GLU A 105 12.66 10.16 -1.76
N SER A 106 13.49 9.63 -2.67
CA SER A 106 13.04 9.25 -4.02
C SER A 106 13.37 7.79 -4.27
N ILE A 107 12.38 7.06 -4.78
CA ILE A 107 12.49 5.64 -5.07
C ILE A 107 12.40 5.45 -6.58
N ALA A 108 13.42 4.84 -7.16
CA ALA A 108 13.52 4.61 -8.61
C ALA A 108 13.18 3.17 -9.00
N PHE A 109 12.47 2.99 -10.11
CA PHE A 109 12.04 1.71 -10.66
C PHE A 109 12.43 1.61 -12.13
N LEU A 110 12.92 0.46 -12.56
CA LEU A 110 13.13 0.18 -13.98
C LEU A 110 11.79 -0.18 -14.61
N ILE A 111 11.40 0.51 -15.68
CA ILE A 111 10.11 0.31 -16.33
C ILE A 111 10.26 0.18 -17.84
N GLN A 112 9.30 -0.48 -18.47
CA GLN A 112 9.09 -0.38 -19.91
C GLN A 112 8.49 0.99 -20.22
N ALA A 113 9.26 1.85 -20.91
CA ALA A 113 8.86 3.23 -21.23
C ALA A 113 8.24 3.40 -22.63
N LYS A 114 7.81 2.32 -23.27
CA LYS A 114 7.04 2.46 -24.52
C LYS A 114 5.66 3.03 -24.17
N PRO A 115 5.09 3.92 -25.00
CA PRO A 115 3.79 4.55 -24.70
C PRO A 115 2.67 3.55 -24.36
N ALA A 116 2.59 2.42 -25.09
CA ALA A 116 1.59 1.38 -24.84
C ALA A 116 1.76 0.65 -23.49
N ASP A 117 2.98 0.59 -22.96
CA ASP A 117 3.26 -0.03 -21.66
C ASP A 117 2.99 0.98 -20.53
N LEU A 118 3.31 2.26 -20.76
CA LEU A 118 3.06 3.36 -19.81
C LEU A 118 1.58 3.57 -19.54
N THR A 119 0.72 3.44 -20.56
CA THR A 119 -0.74 3.55 -20.39
C THR A 119 -1.33 2.40 -19.57
N LYS A 120 -0.65 1.24 -19.50
CA LYS A 120 -1.06 0.07 -18.71
C LYS A 120 -0.35 -0.05 -17.36
N THR A 121 0.67 0.78 -17.12
CA THR A 121 1.48 0.73 -15.90
C THR A 121 0.62 1.13 -14.70
N GLN A 122 0.59 0.28 -13.69
CA GLN A 122 -0.14 0.54 -12.44
C GLN A 122 0.87 0.88 -11.35
N VAL A 123 0.65 1.97 -10.64
CA VAL A 123 1.47 2.40 -9.52
C VAL A 123 0.60 2.52 -8.29
N THR A 124 0.88 1.72 -7.27
CA THR A 124 0.22 1.79 -5.98
C THR A 124 1.19 2.34 -4.96
N VAL A 125 0.84 3.46 -4.31
CA VAL A 125 1.60 4.00 -3.18
C VAL A 125 0.76 3.83 -1.92
N SER A 126 1.21 2.99 -1.01
CA SER A 126 0.52 2.68 0.24
C SER A 126 1.29 3.18 1.45
N VAL A 127 0.56 3.69 2.43
CA VAL A 127 1.08 4.10 3.73
C VAL A 127 0.71 3.03 4.74
N HIS A 128 1.70 2.58 5.50
CA HIS A 128 1.58 1.49 6.46
C HIS A 128 1.90 1.96 7.87
N ASP A 129 1.27 1.29 8.83
CA ASP A 129 1.62 1.33 10.23
C ASP A 129 2.41 0.07 10.59
N THR A 130 3.71 0.22 10.77
CA THR A 130 4.59 -0.92 11.09
C THR A 130 4.52 -1.33 12.56
N SER A 131 3.78 -0.60 13.41
CA SER A 131 3.67 -0.86 14.84
C SER A 131 2.47 -1.72 15.25
N ARG A 132 1.49 -1.92 14.36
CA ARG A 132 0.13 -2.29 14.78
C ARG A 132 -0.28 -3.76 14.75
N SER A 133 0.54 -4.68 14.27
CA SER A 133 0.20 -6.11 14.30
C SER A 133 1.37 -6.99 14.77
N ALA A 134 1.03 -8.12 15.39
CA ALA A 134 1.98 -9.19 15.70
C ALA A 134 2.66 -9.79 14.45
N THR A 135 2.06 -9.60 13.26
CA THR A 135 2.62 -10.01 11.95
C THR A 135 3.38 -8.90 11.23
N GLY A 136 3.33 -7.66 11.74
CA GLY A 136 3.95 -6.47 11.18
C GLY A 136 3.28 -5.99 9.88
N ASP A 137 3.03 -4.68 9.78
CA ASP A 137 2.68 -3.96 8.54
C ASP A 137 1.19 -3.93 8.13
N ASP A 138 0.40 -3.10 8.82
CA ASP A 138 -0.99 -2.81 8.45
C ASP A 138 -1.10 -1.59 7.53
N ILE A 139 -1.78 -1.75 6.39
CA ILE A 139 -2.07 -0.64 5.48
C ILE A 139 -3.02 0.35 6.14
N ILE A 140 -2.59 1.62 6.28
CA ILE A 140 -3.45 2.74 6.67
C ILE A 140 -4.30 3.19 5.47
N GLY A 141 -3.67 3.34 4.30
CA GLY A 141 -4.37 3.68 3.07
C GLY A 141 -3.45 3.76 1.86
N SER A 142 -4.05 3.86 0.68
CA SER A 142 -3.34 3.79 -0.61
C SER A 142 -3.80 4.87 -1.58
N VAL A 143 -2.92 5.21 -2.52
CA VAL A 143 -3.23 6.02 -3.72
C VAL A 143 -2.77 5.27 -4.95
N PHE A 144 -3.43 5.53 -6.08
CA PHE A 144 -3.26 4.75 -7.30
C PHE A 144 -2.99 5.69 -8.47
N LEU A 145 -1.85 5.54 -9.14
CA LEU A 145 -1.57 6.22 -10.40
C LEU A 145 -1.66 5.21 -11.56
N GLY A 146 -2.11 5.67 -12.71
CA GLY A 146 -2.33 4.81 -13.88
C GLY A 146 -3.80 4.40 -14.07
N PRO A 147 -4.07 3.25 -14.69
CA PRO A 147 -5.42 2.80 -15.03
C PRO A 147 -6.39 2.71 -13.86
N HIS A 148 -5.88 2.48 -12.64
CA HIS A 148 -6.66 2.30 -11.42
C HIS A 148 -6.77 3.57 -10.57
N SER A 149 -6.45 4.74 -11.15
CA SER A 149 -6.63 6.01 -10.46
C SER A 149 -8.09 6.17 -10.03
N ILE A 150 -8.30 6.55 -8.77
CA ILE A 150 -9.64 6.73 -8.19
C ILE A 150 -10.01 8.20 -8.24
N ASP A 151 -9.09 9.07 -7.85
CA ASP A 151 -9.29 10.52 -7.86
C ASP A 151 -8.79 11.13 -9.18
N LYS A 152 -9.45 12.21 -9.62
CA LYS A 152 -9.02 13.00 -10.79
C LYS A 152 -7.56 13.46 -10.68
N SER A 153 -7.14 13.87 -9.47
CA SER A 153 -5.77 14.33 -9.21
C SER A 153 -4.71 13.27 -9.48
N GLU A 154 -5.00 12.00 -9.18
CA GLU A 154 -4.10 10.86 -9.42
C GLU A 154 -3.95 10.60 -10.92
N GLY A 155 -5.08 10.54 -11.62
CA GLY A 155 -5.10 10.35 -13.08
C GLY A 155 -4.41 11.50 -13.81
N GLU A 156 -4.62 12.75 -13.37
CA GLU A 156 -3.96 13.92 -13.94
C GLU A 156 -2.44 13.89 -13.71
N GLN A 157 -1.97 13.55 -12.50
CA GLN A 157 -0.53 13.42 -12.26
C GLN A 157 0.09 12.32 -13.14
N TRP A 158 -0.53 11.15 -13.22
CA TRP A 158 -0.01 10.08 -14.07
C TRP A 158 0.01 10.47 -15.54
N LYS A 159 -1.10 11.02 -16.04
CA LYS A 159 -1.23 11.48 -17.42
C LYS A 159 -0.13 12.47 -17.76
N ASN A 160 0.07 13.49 -16.93
CA ASN A 160 1.12 14.48 -17.15
C ASN A 160 2.52 13.85 -17.17
N THR A 161 2.77 12.87 -16.29
CA THR A 161 4.04 12.16 -16.19
C THR A 161 4.36 11.37 -17.46
N ILE A 162 3.37 10.70 -18.07
CA ILE A 162 3.58 9.88 -19.27
C ILE A 162 3.53 10.71 -20.58
N GLU A 163 2.81 11.84 -20.59
CA GLU A 163 2.77 12.75 -21.74
C GLU A 163 4.05 13.58 -21.89
N HIS A 164 4.70 13.91 -20.77
CA HIS A 164 5.87 14.80 -20.74
C HIS A 164 7.05 14.14 -20.02
N LEU A 165 7.63 13.14 -20.67
CA LEU A 165 8.81 12.45 -20.17
C LEU A 165 9.97 13.43 -19.89
N GLY A 166 10.72 13.18 -18.82
CA GLY A 166 11.81 14.03 -18.34
C GLY A 166 11.39 15.20 -17.45
N LYS A 167 10.09 15.46 -17.28
CA LYS A 167 9.59 16.45 -16.31
C LYS A 167 9.11 15.78 -15.04
N GLU A 168 9.30 16.48 -13.92
CA GLU A 168 8.77 16.07 -12.62
C GLU A 168 7.39 16.70 -12.39
N TYR A 169 6.43 15.88 -11.98
CA TYR A 169 5.09 16.31 -11.63
C TYR A 169 4.82 16.02 -10.17
N LYS A 170 4.38 17.04 -9.44
CA LYS A 170 3.97 16.94 -8.03
C LYS A 170 2.46 16.86 -7.92
N GLY A 171 1.97 15.97 -7.06
CA GLY A 171 0.57 15.93 -6.68
C GLY A 171 0.38 15.60 -5.20
N SER A 172 -0.84 15.86 -4.74
CA SER A 172 -1.27 15.57 -3.38
C SER A 172 -2.62 14.89 -3.42
N HIS A 173 -2.70 13.70 -2.84
CA HIS A 173 -3.81 12.76 -3.03
C HIS A 173 -4.32 12.26 -1.68
N ASN A 174 -5.65 12.13 -1.55
CA ASN A 174 -6.25 11.56 -0.36
C ASN A 174 -5.98 10.06 -0.31
N LEU A 175 -5.62 9.52 0.85
CA LEU A 175 -5.41 8.09 1.03
C LEU A 175 -6.77 7.37 1.05
N LYS A 176 -6.86 6.26 0.34
CA LYS A 176 -8.05 5.40 0.27
C LYS A 176 -7.88 4.27 1.28
N PRO A 177 -8.87 4.05 2.18
CA PRO A 177 -8.78 2.98 3.16
C PRO A 177 -8.74 1.59 2.49
N PRO A 178 -8.15 0.57 3.16
CA PRO A 178 -8.04 -0.78 2.61
C PRO A 178 -9.37 -1.39 2.16
N SER A 179 -10.46 -1.06 2.85
CA SER A 179 -11.82 -1.57 2.58
C SER A 179 -12.44 -1.09 1.27
N ILE A 180 -11.90 -0.04 0.63
CA ILE A 180 -12.33 0.42 -0.70
C ILE A 180 -11.60 -0.35 -1.82
N ASN A 181 -10.51 -1.05 -1.49
CA ASN A 181 -9.64 -1.69 -2.47
C ASN A 181 -9.97 -3.18 -2.61
N ASN A 182 -10.85 -3.52 -3.54
CA ASN A 182 -11.17 -4.89 -3.94
C ASN A 182 -10.03 -5.60 -4.71
N HIS A 183 -8.77 -5.23 -4.50
CA HIS A 183 -7.62 -5.86 -5.16
C HIS A 183 -6.74 -6.58 -4.13
N ASN A 184 -7.04 -7.88 -4.01
CA ASN A 184 -6.27 -9.01 -3.50
C ASN A 184 -5.27 -8.72 -2.35
N PRO A 185 -5.55 -9.18 -1.11
CA PRO A 185 -4.55 -9.12 -0.04
C PRO A 185 -3.36 -10.03 -0.37
N GLU A 186 -2.16 -9.51 -0.13
CA GLU A 186 -0.92 -10.26 -0.11
C GLU A 186 -0.93 -11.13 1.16
N VAL A 187 -1.14 -12.44 1.00
CA VAL A 187 -1.22 -13.39 2.11
C VAL A 187 0.19 -13.89 2.42
N HIS A 188 0.71 -13.53 3.59
CA HIS A 188 1.87 -14.21 4.17
C HIS A 188 1.38 -15.50 4.84
N VAL A 189 1.69 -16.64 4.23
CA VAL A 189 1.52 -17.95 4.86
C VAL A 189 2.83 -18.26 5.57
N SER A 190 2.87 -18.19 6.90
CA SER A 190 3.95 -18.79 7.68
C SER A 190 3.54 -20.21 8.06
N GLU A 191 4.19 -21.21 7.46
CA GLU A 191 4.05 -22.61 7.84
C GLU A 191 4.72 -22.82 9.20
N THR A 192 3.95 -23.25 10.21
CA THR A 192 4.54 -23.79 11.45
C THR A 192 4.85 -25.27 11.23
N HIS A 193 6.14 -25.60 11.16
CA HIS A 193 6.61 -26.96 11.31
C HIS A 193 6.14 -27.50 12.68
N SER A 194 5.34 -28.56 12.63
CA SER A 194 5.00 -29.36 13.79
C SER A 194 6.19 -30.24 14.16
N ASP A 195 6.95 -29.82 15.18
CA ASP A 195 7.90 -30.71 15.86
C ASP A 195 7.13 -31.92 16.40
N SER A 196 7.52 -33.08 15.88
CA SER A 196 7.10 -34.40 16.36
C SER A 196 8.35 -35.06 16.90
N GLU A 197 8.54 -35.05 18.21
CA GLU A 197 9.50 -35.82 19.03
C GLU A 197 9.05 -35.54 20.48
N GLU A 198 8.72 -36.49 21.36
CA GLU A 198 8.79 -37.96 21.42
C GLU A 198 7.69 -38.41 22.43
#